data_AF-S9PB01-F1
#
_entry.id   AF-S9PB01-F1
#
_cell.length_a   1.000
_cell.length_b   1.000
_cell.length_c   1.000
_cell.angle_alpha   90.00
_cell.angle_beta   90.00
_cell.angle_gamma   90.00
#
_symmetry.space_group_name_H-M   'P 1'
#
loop_
_entity.id
_entity.type
_entity.pdbx_description
1 polymer ?
#
loop_
_entity_poly.entity_id
_entity_poly.type
_entity_poly.pdbx_seq_one_letter_code
_entity_poly.pdbx_strand_id
1 'polypeptide(L)'
;MDVAELYRVALCASDPRSGALAGLGETGRASDASLLVPFLSHPRVAMRREAVTALGRLGAEGHEETLSALSRDPVSSVARAAAQALARGPFQGAQLPK
;
A
#
# COMPACT_ATOMS: atom_id res chain seq x y z
N MET A 1 -22.09 -5.15 -10.66
CA MET A 1 -21.40 -4.00 -10.03
C MET A 1 -19.97 -4.42 -9.75
N ASP A 2 -18.99 -3.71 -10.29
CA ASP A 2 -17.56 -3.95 -10.02
C ASP A 2 -17.25 -3.51 -8.59
N VAL A 3 -16.80 -4.43 -7.75
CA VAL A 3 -16.56 -4.14 -6.32
C VAL A 3 -15.36 -3.18 -6.16
N ALA A 4 -14.36 -3.29 -7.04
CA ALA A 4 -13.22 -2.38 -7.05
C ALA A 4 -13.64 -0.94 -7.40
N GLU A 5 -14.57 -0.75 -8.34
CA GLU A 5 -15.11 0.56 -8.71
C GLU A 5 -15.77 1.27 -7.52
N LEU A 6 -16.49 0.53 -6.67
CA LEU A 6 -17.06 1.08 -5.43
C LEU A 6 -15.96 1.60 -4.49
N TYR A 7 -14.84 0.89 -4.37
CA TYR A 7 -13.71 1.34 -3.56
C TYR A 7 -12.97 2.53 -4.18
N ARG A 8 -12.84 2.60 -5.51
CA ARG A 8 -12.28 3.79 -6.20
C ARG A 8 -13.10 5.04 -5.87
N VAL A 9 -14.42 4.95 -5.96
CA VAL A 9 -15.33 6.05 -5.62
C VAL A 9 -15.21 6.42 -4.14
N ALA A 10 -15.12 5.42 -3.25
CA ALA A 10 -14.99 5.66 -1.81
C ALA A 10 -13.67 6.38 -1.43
N LEU A 11 -12.59 6.19 -2.19
CA LEU A 11 -11.33 6.91 -1.99
C LEU A 11 -11.40 8.39 -2.41
N CYS A 12 -12.31 8.75 -3.34
CA CYS A 12 -12.57 10.13 -3.73
C CYS A 12 -13.49 10.89 -2.76
N ALA A 13 -14.04 10.23 -1.72
CA ALA A 13 -14.85 10.88 -0.72
C ALA A 13 -14.01 11.78 0.21
N SER A 14 -14.66 12.74 0.87
CA SER A 14 -13.98 13.72 1.74
C SER A 14 -13.30 13.12 2.99
N ASP A 15 -13.70 11.92 3.43
CA ASP A 15 -13.06 11.19 4.54
C ASP A 15 -12.99 9.69 4.18
N PRO A 16 -12.00 9.30 3.36
CA PRO A 16 -11.85 7.93 2.92
C PRO A 16 -11.45 7.05 4.11
N ARG A 17 -12.14 5.92 4.27
CA ARG A 17 -11.86 4.95 5.35
C ARG A 17 -10.75 4.01 4.94
N SER A 18 -9.99 3.51 5.91
CA SER A 18 -8.96 2.49 5.65
C SER A 18 -9.54 1.24 4.99
N GLY A 19 -10.80 0.89 5.28
CA GLY A 19 -11.49 -0.22 4.61
C GLY A 19 -11.58 -0.09 3.09
N ALA A 20 -11.64 1.13 2.54
CA ALA A 20 -11.63 1.33 1.09
C ALA A 20 -10.25 1.03 0.47
N LEU A 21 -9.17 1.36 1.18
CA LEU A 21 -7.80 0.99 0.77
C LEU A 21 -7.63 -0.54 0.80
N ALA A 22 -8.09 -1.19 1.87
CA ALA A 22 -8.04 -2.65 2.00
C ALA A 22 -8.82 -3.34 0.87
N GLY A 23 -10.05 -2.88 0.64
CA GLY A 23 -10.92 -3.40 -0.41
C GLY A 23 -10.33 -3.21 -1.81
N LEU A 24 -9.74 -2.05 -2.09
CA LEU A 24 -9.05 -1.82 -3.36
C LEU A 24 -7.82 -2.72 -3.50
N GLY A 25 -7.06 -2.95 -2.43
CA GLY A 25 -5.93 -3.88 -2.44
C GLY A 25 -6.31 -5.34 -2.67
N GLU A 26 -7.53 -5.74 -2.33
CA GLU A 26 -8.03 -7.12 -2.51
C GLU A 26 -8.72 -7.35 -3.85
N THR A 27 -9.32 -6.31 -4.42
CA THR A 27 -10.20 -6.41 -5.59
C THR A 27 -9.70 -5.65 -6.81
N GLY A 28 -8.75 -4.73 -6.62
CA GLY A 28 -8.19 -3.88 -7.65
C GLY A 28 -7.12 -4.57 -8.49
N ARG A 29 -6.55 -3.80 -9.41
CA ARG A 29 -5.46 -4.23 -10.32
C ARG A 29 -4.21 -3.38 -10.07
N ALA A 30 -3.08 -3.76 -10.65
CA ALA A 30 -1.84 -2.99 -10.54
C ALA A 30 -2.02 -1.50 -10.94
N SER A 31 -2.90 -1.20 -11.90
CA SER A 31 -3.22 0.18 -12.30
C SER A 31 -3.86 1.03 -11.20
N ASP A 32 -4.44 0.40 -10.17
CA ASP A 32 -5.06 1.08 -9.03
C ASP A 32 -4.03 1.48 -7.96
N ALA A 33 -2.78 1.01 -8.06
CA ALA A 33 -1.68 1.33 -7.15
C ALA A 33 -1.47 2.85 -6.99
N SER A 34 -1.57 3.60 -8.08
CA SER A 34 -1.41 5.06 -8.07
C SER A 34 -2.46 5.79 -7.23
N LEU A 35 -3.65 5.19 -7.03
CA LEU A 35 -4.70 5.76 -6.18
C LEU A 35 -4.36 5.65 -4.69
N LEU A 36 -3.43 4.77 -4.31
CA LEU A 36 -3.01 4.54 -2.94
C LEU A 36 -1.87 5.49 -2.51
N VAL A 37 -1.12 6.04 -3.46
CA VAL A 37 0.06 6.88 -3.22
C VAL A 37 -0.20 8.06 -2.26
N PRO A 38 -1.29 8.84 -2.41
CA PRO A 38 -1.56 9.95 -1.49
C PRO A 38 -1.74 9.52 -0.03
N PHE A 39 -2.14 8.26 0.20
CA PHE A 39 -2.40 7.72 1.54
C PHE A 39 -1.15 7.20 2.25
N LEU A 40 -0.04 7.02 1.52
CA LEU A 40 1.24 6.57 2.08
C LEU A 40 1.85 7.58 3.06
N SER A 41 1.49 8.86 2.96
CA SER A 41 1.94 9.93 3.87
C SER A 41 0.81 10.48 4.75
N HIS A 42 -0.31 9.75 4.87
CA HIS A 42 -1.48 10.21 5.61
C HIS A 42 -1.17 10.36 7.14
N PRO A 43 -1.68 11.40 7.83
CA PRO A 43 -1.42 11.61 9.25
C PRO A 43 -1.91 10.45 10.13
N ARG A 44 -3.07 9.88 9.79
CA ARG A 44 -3.59 8.68 10.47
C ARG A 44 -2.75 7.44 10.12
N VAL A 45 -2.15 6.82 11.14
CA VAL A 45 -1.35 5.58 11.03
C VAL A 45 -2.11 4.45 10.32
N ALA A 46 -3.40 4.29 10.64
CA ALA A 46 -4.23 3.25 10.02
C ALA A 46 -4.31 3.41 8.49
N MET A 47 -4.39 4.64 7.99
CA MET A 47 -4.42 4.91 6.55
C MET A 47 -3.08 4.60 5.89
N ARG A 48 -1.95 5.04 6.48
CA ARG A 48 -0.62 4.72 5.92
C ARG A 48 -0.39 3.21 5.85
N ARG A 49 -0.63 2.50 6.94
CA ARG A 49 -0.44 1.06 7.03
C ARG A 49 -1.27 0.32 5.98
N GLU A 50 -2.53 0.72 5.82
CA GLU A 50 -3.44 0.07 4.89
C GLU A 50 -3.08 0.39 3.44
N ALA A 51 -2.70 1.62 3.14
CA ALA A 51 -2.23 2.02 1.82
C ALA A 51 -0.99 1.21 1.40
N VAL A 52 0.00 1.07 2.30
CA VAL A 52 1.20 0.26 2.06
C VAL A 52 0.85 -1.21 1.82
N THR A 53 -0.07 -1.75 2.63
CA THR A 53 -0.50 -3.15 2.53
C THR A 53 -1.22 -3.41 1.21
N ALA A 54 -2.15 -2.53 0.83
CA ALA A 54 -2.88 -2.58 -0.42
C ALA A 54 -1.94 -2.43 -1.62
N LEU A 55 -0.96 -1.53 -1.55
CA LEU A 55 0.05 -1.35 -2.60
C LEU A 55 0.87 -2.62 -2.81
N GLY A 56 1.32 -3.25 -1.72
CA GLY A 56 2.02 -4.54 -1.79
C GLY A 56 1.18 -5.70 -2.33
N ARG A 57 -0.16 -5.62 -2.27
CA ARG A 57 -1.07 -6.61 -2.87
C ARG A 57 -1.29 -6.37 -4.37
N LEU A 58 -1.41 -5.10 -4.77
CA LEU A 58 -1.61 -4.71 -6.17
C LEU A 58 -0.33 -4.81 -7.01
N GLY A 59 0.83 -4.83 -6.35
CA GLY A 59 2.14 -4.91 -6.97
C GLY A 59 2.99 -3.71 -6.56
N ALA A 60 4.19 -3.98 -6.08
CA ALA A 60 5.15 -2.96 -5.63
C ALA A 60 5.94 -2.32 -6.78
N GLU A 61 5.71 -2.74 -8.03
CA GLU A 61 6.45 -2.26 -9.20
C GLU A 61 6.31 -0.75 -9.35
N GLY A 62 7.43 -0.05 -9.48
CA GLY A 62 7.49 1.41 -9.59
C GLY A 62 7.28 2.16 -8.26
N HIS A 63 7.17 1.45 -7.14
CA HIS A 63 6.98 2.03 -5.80
C HIS A 63 8.03 1.55 -4.78
N GLU A 64 9.11 0.92 -5.24
CA GLU A 64 10.15 0.32 -4.40
C GLU A 64 10.85 1.37 -3.53
N GLU A 65 11.15 2.54 -4.10
CA GLU A 65 11.78 3.64 -3.36
C GLU A 65 10.87 4.14 -2.24
N THR A 66 9.58 4.33 -2.53
CA THR A 66 8.59 4.77 -1.54
C THR A 66 8.41 3.74 -0.43
N LEU A 67 8.32 2.45 -0.76
CA LEU A 67 8.23 1.38 0.22
C LEU A 67 9.53 1.24 1.03
N SER A 68 10.69 1.46 0.42
CA SER A 68 11.99 1.49 1.11
C SER A 68 12.05 2.62 2.14
N ALA A 69 11.58 3.82 1.79
CA ALA A 69 11.47 4.92 2.74
C ALA A 69 10.51 4.57 3.90
N LEU A 70 9.35 4.01 3.59
CA LEU A 70 8.33 3.62 4.59
C LEU A 70 8.77 2.45 5.47
N SER A 71 9.72 1.62 5.05
CA SER A 71 10.33 0.58 5.90
C SER A 71 11.06 1.16 7.12
N ARG A 72 11.33 2.48 7.11
CA ARG A 72 11.91 3.25 8.21
C ARG A 72 10.90 4.17 8.92
N ASP A 73 9.60 4.02 8.64
CA ASP A 73 8.54 4.78 9.32
C ASP A 73 8.67 4.59 10.84
N PRO A 74 8.55 5.66 11.66
CA PRO A 74 8.68 5.57 13.11
C PRO A 74 7.63 4.62 13.73
N VAL A 75 6.52 4.37 13.03
CA VAL A 75 5.52 3.41 13.46
C VAL A 75 5.85 2.03 12.92
N SER A 76 6.21 1.14 13.83
CA SER A 76 6.60 -0.25 13.55
C SER A 76 5.61 -1.02 12.67
N SER A 77 4.31 -0.79 12.82
CA SER A 77 3.29 -1.45 11.98
C SER A 77 3.35 -1.01 10.51
N VAL A 78 3.70 0.25 10.24
CA VAL A 78 3.85 0.79 8.87
C VAL A 78 5.16 0.28 8.27
N ALA A 79 6.26 0.40 9.02
CA ALA A 79 7.56 -0.13 8.63
C ALA A 79 7.51 -1.61 8.26
N ARG A 80 6.85 -2.44 9.09
CA ARG A 80 6.68 -3.87 8.82
C ARG A 80 5.84 -4.14 7.57
N ALA A 81 4.76 -3.38 7.36
CA ALA A 81 3.94 -3.52 6.16
C ALA A 81 4.75 -3.20 4.90
N ALA A 82 5.61 -2.19 4.95
CA ALA A 82 6.43 -1.78 3.82
C ALA A 82 7.52 -2.81 3.49
N ALA A 83 8.19 -3.35 4.52
CA ALA A 83 9.14 -4.45 4.35
C ALA A 83 8.47 -5.71 3.75
N GLN A 84 7.26 -6.02 4.17
CA GLN A 84 6.48 -7.14 3.60
C GLN A 84 6.05 -6.87 2.15
N ALA A 85 5.67 -5.65 1.81
CA ALA A 85 5.32 -5.26 0.45
C ALA A 85 6.52 -5.39 -0.49
N LEU A 86 7.71 -4.95 -0.06
CA LEU A 86 8.97 -5.13 -0.81
C LEU A 86 9.30 -6.61 -1.03
N ALA A 87 9.13 -7.44 0.00
CA ALA A 87 9.39 -8.89 -0.09
C ALA A 87 8.41 -9.64 -1.02
N ARG A 88 7.26 -9.04 -1.35
CA ARG A 88 6.26 -9.60 -2.27
C ARG A 88 6.50 -9.21 -3.74
N GLY A 89 7.29 -8.17 -3.99
CA GLY A 89 7.71 -7.80 -5.36
C GLY A 89 8.67 -8.83 -5.96
N PRO A 90 9.09 -8.66 -7.23
CA PRO A 90 10.02 -9.57 -7.91
C PRO A 90 11.42 -9.67 -7.26
N PHE A 91 11.68 -8.92 -6.17
CA PHE A 91 12.87 -9.02 -5.31
C PHE A 91 12.89 -10.27 -4.43
N GLN A 92 12.51 -11.43 -4.97
CA GLN A 92 12.92 -12.72 -4.40
C GLN A 92 14.39 -12.97 -4.75
N GLY A 93 15.33 -12.37 -4.01
CA GLY A 93 16.74 -12.71 -4.22
C GLY A 93 17.85 -11.86 -3.59
N ALA A 94 17.57 -10.78 -2.84
CA ALA A 94 18.66 -10.06 -2.18
C ALA A 94 18.94 -10.62 -0.78
N GLN A 95 19.83 -11.61 -0.74
CA GLN A 95 20.53 -12.12 0.44
C GLN A 95 21.03 -10.97 1.34
N LEU A 96 20.69 -11.02 2.62
CA LEU A 96 21.37 -10.24 3.67
C LEU A 96 22.83 -10.74 3.75
N PRO A 97 23.87 -9.90 3.59
CA PRO A 97 25.23 -10.32 3.89
C PRO A 97 25.35 -10.62 5.40
N LYS A 98 26.11 -11.67 5.70
CA LYS A 98 26.40 -12.17 7.06
C LYS A 98 27.15 -11.15 7.90
#